data_AF-A0A524G7H1-F1
#
_entry.id   AF-A0A524G7H1-F1
#
_cell.length_a   1.000
_cell.length_b   1.000
_cell.length_c   1.000
_cell.angle_alpha   90.00
_cell.angle_beta   90.00
_cell.angle_gamma   90.00
#
_symmetry.space_group_name_H-M   'P 1'
#
loop_
_entity.id
_entity.type
_entity.pdbx_description
1 polymer ?
#
loop_
_entity_poly.entity_id
_entity_poly.type
_entity_poly.pdbx_seq_one_letter_code
_entity_poly.pdbx_strand_id
1 'polypeptide(L)'
;MKRGIERIIITILADGNVDMGRYLGEAGFSALVDITYNDSITKRILFDTAGSTPALSHNIQVAEVDPTTIEMIVLSHGHWDHVGGLMDALNMICRSTK
;
A
#
# COMPACT_ATOMS: atom_id res chain seq x y z
N MET A 1 2.91 -27.50 -14.14
CA MET A 1 1.62 -26.79 -13.99
C MET A 1 1.88 -25.30 -13.99
N LYS A 2 1.10 -24.48 -14.70
CA LYS A 2 1.24 -23.01 -14.62
C LYS A 2 0.70 -22.54 -13.26
N ARG A 3 1.45 -21.64 -12.60
CA ARG A 3 1.00 -20.96 -11.38
C ARG A 3 -0.21 -20.10 -11.72
N GLY A 4 -1.32 -20.31 -11.02
CA GLY A 4 -2.58 -19.59 -11.24
C GLY A 4 -2.90 -18.68 -10.05
N ILE A 5 -3.62 -17.58 -10.31
CA ILE A 5 -4.12 -16.71 -9.25
C ILE A 5 -5.35 -17.40 -8.63
N GLU A 6 -5.32 -17.58 -7.32
CA GLU A 6 -6.46 -18.08 -6.54
C GLU A 6 -7.33 -16.91 -6.06
N ARG A 7 -6.71 -15.81 -5.64
CA ARG A 7 -7.40 -14.68 -5.00
C ARG A 7 -6.66 -13.38 -5.18
N ILE A 8 -7.42 -12.30 -5.31
CA ILE A 8 -6.92 -10.93 -5.24
C ILE A 8 -7.75 -10.18 -4.20
N ILE A 9 -7.08 -9.52 -3.26
CA ILE A 9 -7.69 -8.59 -2.31
C ILE A 9 -7.07 -7.21 -2.55
N ILE A 10 -7.93 -6.20 -2.69
CA ILE A 10 -7.52 -4.80 -2.83
C ILE A 10 -8.03 -4.04 -1.61
N THR A 11 -7.10 -3.49 -0.85
CA THR A 11 -7.39 -2.66 0.33
C THR A 11 -7.04 -1.22 0.01
N ILE A 12 -8.01 -0.31 0.05
CA ILE A 12 -7.76 1.12 -0.14
C ILE A 12 -7.09 1.66 1.13
N LEU A 13 -5.88 2.18 0.98
CA LEU A 13 -5.07 2.72 2.07
C LEU A 13 -5.08 4.25 2.10
N ALA A 14 -5.36 4.92 0.99
CA ALA A 14 -5.55 6.36 0.94
C ALA A 14 -6.59 6.70 -0.14
N ASP A 15 -7.51 7.58 0.21
CA ASP A 15 -8.51 8.17 -0.67
C ASP A 15 -8.93 9.53 -0.10
N GLY A 16 -9.48 10.40 -0.96
CA GLY A 16 -10.05 11.69 -0.56
C GLY A 16 -11.28 11.56 0.34
N ASN A 17 -11.91 10.38 0.40
CA ASN A 17 -13.08 10.10 1.21
C ASN A 17 -12.78 8.97 2.21
N VAL A 18 -12.98 9.26 3.49
CA VAL A 18 -12.86 8.29 4.56
C VAL A 18 -14.06 8.46 5.48
N ASP A 19 -14.76 7.35 5.74
CA ASP A 19 -15.84 7.33 6.73
C ASP A 19 -15.30 7.64 8.12
N MET A 20 -16.15 8.16 9.02
CA MET A 20 -15.74 8.44 10.40
C MET A 20 -15.19 7.17 11.06
N GLY A 21 -13.93 7.20 11.49
CA GLY A 21 -13.28 6.02 12.04
C GLY A 21 -11.81 6.22 12.35
N ARG A 22 -11.06 5.11 12.31
CA ARG A 22 -9.62 5.08 12.64
C ARG A 22 -8.73 5.44 11.45
N TYR A 23 -9.25 5.46 10.24
CA TYR A 23 -8.48 5.80 9.03
C TYR A 23 -8.39 7.33 8.86
N LEU A 24 -7.27 7.80 8.32
CA LEU A 24 -7.07 9.18 7.94
C LEU A 24 -7.33 9.35 6.43
N GLY A 25 -8.07 10.38 6.05
CA GLY A 25 -8.24 10.76 4.64
C GLY A 25 -7.12 11.70 4.18
N GLU A 26 -6.79 11.63 2.89
CA GLU A 26 -5.87 12.58 2.25
C GLU A 26 -6.24 12.78 0.78
N ALA A 27 -5.88 13.94 0.23
CA ALA A 27 -5.98 14.14 -1.22
C ALA A 27 -4.87 13.33 -1.91
N GLY A 28 -5.21 12.11 -2.32
CA GLY A 28 -4.33 11.19 -3.02
C GLY A 28 -4.86 9.77 -3.02
N PHE A 29 -4.11 8.87 -3.64
CA PHE A 29 -4.50 7.47 -3.76
C PHE A 29 -3.37 6.52 -3.40
N SER A 30 -3.72 5.46 -2.68
CA SER A 30 -2.88 4.29 -2.50
C SER A 30 -3.73 3.07 -2.17
N ALA A 31 -3.35 1.92 -2.71
CA ALA A 31 -3.99 0.65 -2.41
C ALA A 31 -2.96 -0.47 -2.20
N LEU A 32 -3.26 -1.36 -1.26
CA LEU A 32 -2.55 -2.62 -1.11
C LEU A 32 -3.22 -3.69 -1.96
N VAL A 33 -2.45 -4.35 -2.81
CA VAL A 33 -2.91 -5.46 -3.64
C VAL A 33 -2.24 -6.74 -3.19
N ASP A 34 -3.02 -7.63 -2.59
CA ASP A 34 -2.61 -8.97 -2.20
C ASP A 34 -3.05 -9.99 -3.24
N ILE A 35 -2.07 -10.67 -3.85
CA ILE A 35 -2.29 -11.68 -4.88
C ILE A 35 -1.87 -13.04 -4.31
N THR A 36 -2.85 -13.87 -3.95
CA THR A 36 -2.62 -15.25 -3.50
C THR A 36 -2.73 -16.19 -4.70
N TYR A 37 -1.71 -17.03 -4.87
CA TYR A 37 -1.64 -18.03 -5.92
C TYR A 37 -2.04 -19.40 -5.39
N ASN A 38 -2.36 -20.32 -6.29
CA ASN A 38 -2.79 -21.68 -5.96
C ASN A 38 -1.71 -22.57 -5.29
N ASP A 39 -0.48 -22.08 -5.17
CA ASP A 39 0.61 -22.68 -4.40
C ASP A 39 0.75 -22.06 -2.99
N SER A 40 -0.27 -21.32 -2.53
CA SER A 40 -0.35 -20.66 -1.23
C SER A 40 0.69 -19.54 -0.99
N ILE A 41 1.44 -19.15 -2.01
CA ILE A 41 2.33 -17.98 -1.93
C ILE A 41 1.48 -16.73 -2.21
N THR A 42 1.59 -15.72 -1.34
CA THR A 42 1.01 -14.38 -1.54
C THR A 42 2.10 -13.41 -1.98
N LYS A 43 1.80 -12.59 -2.98
CA LYS A 43 2.58 -11.43 -3.39
C LYS A 43 1.84 -10.16 -3.00
N ARG A 44 2.55 -9.18 -2.44
CA ARG A 44 1.97 -7.92 -1.96
C ARG A 44 2.57 -6.74 -2.69
N ILE A 45 1.70 -5.93 -3.29
CA ILE A 45 2.05 -4.74 -4.06
C ILE A 45 1.43 -3.52 -3.39
N LEU A 46 2.21 -2.45 -3.24
CA LEU A 46 1.69 -1.13 -2.92
C LEU A 46 1.50 -0.36 -4.24
N PHE A 47 0.24 -0.13 -4.61
CA PHE A 47 -0.11 0.63 -5.80
C PHE A 47 -0.33 2.09 -5.40
N ASP A 48 0.50 2.98 -5.96
CA ASP A 48 0.66 4.38 -5.55
C ASP A 48 1.01 4.55 -4.06
N THR A 49 1.47 5.75 -3.73
CA THR A 49 2.01 6.09 -2.42
C THR A 49 1.36 7.34 -1.83
N ALA A 50 0.19 7.70 -2.36
CA ALA A 50 -0.58 8.87 -1.95
C ALA A 50 0.26 10.17 -1.96
N GLY A 51 -0.19 11.16 -1.20
CA GLY A 51 0.58 12.36 -0.95
C GLY A 51 1.69 12.15 0.08
N SER A 52 2.48 13.19 0.33
CA SER A 52 3.48 13.19 1.43
C SER A 52 2.81 13.60 2.75
N THR A 53 1.81 12.82 3.17
CA THR A 53 1.11 13.02 4.45
C THR A 53 1.26 11.78 5.34
N PRO A 54 1.01 11.89 6.66
CA PRO A 54 1.05 10.72 7.55
C PRO A 54 -0.05 9.67 7.27
N ALA A 55 -1.07 9.98 6.45
CA ALA A 55 -2.28 9.16 6.31
C ALA A 55 -1.96 7.75 5.79
N LEU A 56 -1.19 7.59 4.71
CA LEU A 56 -0.76 6.28 4.23
C LEU A 56 -0.09 5.43 5.32
N SER A 57 0.91 5.99 6.02
CA SER A 57 1.65 5.25 7.05
C SER A 57 0.79 4.84 8.24
N HIS A 58 -0.13 5.73 8.64
CA HIS A 58 -1.12 5.47 9.69
C HIS A 58 -2.12 4.40 9.27
N ASN A 59 -2.66 4.50 8.05
CA ASN A 59 -3.67 3.59 7.52
C ASN A 59 -3.12 2.17 7.33
N ILE A 60 -1.84 2.02 6.95
CA ILE A 60 -1.14 0.72 6.94
C ILE A 60 -1.12 0.08 8.33
N GLN A 61 -0.82 0.87 9.38
CA GLN A 61 -0.83 0.38 10.76
C GLN A 61 -2.24 0.01 11.24
N VAL A 62 -3.24 0.83 10.90
CA VAL A 62 -4.65 0.57 11.24
C VAL A 62 -5.19 -0.66 10.53
N ALA A 63 -4.73 -0.93 9.30
CA ALA A 63 -5.03 -2.14 8.54
C ALA A 63 -4.26 -3.38 9.04
N GLU A 64 -3.44 -3.24 10.08
CA GLU A 64 -2.63 -4.32 10.67
C GLU A 64 -1.69 -5.00 9.66
N VAL A 65 -1.20 -4.21 8.69
CA VAL A 65 -0.28 -4.65 7.65
C VAL A 65 1.15 -4.43 8.11
N ASP A 66 1.97 -5.48 8.08
CA ASP A 66 3.43 -5.35 8.21
C ASP A 66 4.00 -4.80 6.88
N PRO A 67 4.51 -3.55 6.84
CA PRO A 67 5.00 -2.95 5.61
C PRO A 67 6.21 -3.70 5.02
N THR A 68 6.97 -4.46 5.83
CA THR A 68 8.12 -5.22 5.33
C THR A 68 7.73 -6.39 4.40
N THR A 69 6.44 -6.73 4.36
CA THR A 69 5.88 -7.74 3.46
C THR A 69 5.57 -7.22 2.07
N ILE A 70 5.64 -5.90 1.83
CA ILE A 70 5.43 -5.28 0.51
C ILE A 70 6.66 -5.54 -0.35
N GLU A 71 6.50 -6.21 -1.48
CA GLU A 71 7.60 -6.63 -2.35
C GLU A 71 7.80 -5.72 -3.56
N MET A 72 6.78 -4.93 -3.90
CA MET A 72 6.77 -4.08 -5.09
C MET A 72 5.95 -2.82 -4.83
N ILE A 73 6.45 -1.70 -5.33
CA ILE A 73 5.69 -0.46 -5.46
C ILE A 73 5.43 -0.24 -6.95
N VAL A 74 4.17 0.02 -7.30
CA VAL A 74 3.76 0.41 -8.67
C VAL A 74 3.27 1.84 -8.60
N LEU A 75 3.86 2.72 -9.40
CA LEU A 75 3.41 4.10 -9.54
C LEU A 75 2.61 4.22 -10.83
N SER A 76 1.35 4.63 -10.73
CA SER A 76 0.43 4.76 -11.86
C SER A 76 0.85 5.89 -12.81
N HIS A 77 1.27 7.03 -12.25
CA HIS A 77 1.79 8.20 -12.95
C HIS A 77 2.52 9.14 -11.98
N GLY A 78 3.10 10.24 -12.49
CA GLY A 78 4.02 11.11 -11.75
C GLY A 78 3.39 12.28 -10.99
N HIS A 79 2.09 12.29 -10.70
CA HIS A 79 1.49 13.37 -9.92
C HIS A 79 1.78 13.23 -8.42
N TRP A 80 1.84 14.37 -7.73
CA TRP A 80 2.28 14.47 -6.33
C TRP A 80 1.41 13.68 -5.35
N ASP A 81 0.12 13.54 -5.66
CA ASP A 81 -0.90 12.84 -4.89
C ASP A 81 -0.89 11.31 -5.10
N HIS A 82 0.03 10.83 -5.94
CA HIS A 82 0.30 9.40 -6.19
C HIS A 82 1.75 9.01 -5.83
N VAL A 83 2.71 9.92 -5.99
CA VAL A 83 4.14 9.64 -5.75
C VAL A 83 4.71 10.30 -4.49
N GLY A 84 3.93 11.14 -3.81
CA GLY A 84 4.39 12.01 -2.74
C GLY A 84 4.89 11.23 -1.51
N GLY A 85 4.24 10.12 -1.16
CA GLY A 85 4.62 9.30 -0.01
C GLY A 85 5.68 8.24 -0.31
N LEU A 86 6.31 8.25 -1.50
CA LEU A 86 7.25 7.19 -1.91
C LEU A 86 8.42 7.02 -0.94
N MET A 87 9.01 8.12 -0.47
CA MET A 87 10.14 8.05 0.46
C MET A 87 9.72 7.48 1.82
N ASP A 88 8.53 7.83 2.29
CA ASP A 88 7.99 7.30 3.54
C ASP A 88 7.67 5.80 3.41
N ALA A 89 7.07 5.38 2.29
CA ALA A 89 6.84 3.98 1.98
C ALA A 89 8.16 3.18 1.96
N LEU A 90 9.21 3.70 1.32
CA LEU A 90 10.53 3.06 1.33
C LEU A 90 11.12 2.96 2.74
N ASN A 91 10.99 4.00 3.56
CA ASN A 91 11.46 3.97 4.96
C ASN A 91 10.69 2.95 5.82
N MET A 92 9.41 2.74 5.55
CA MET A 92 8.58 1.76 6.25
C MET A 92 8.93 0.32 5.84
N ILE A 93 9.15 0.09 4.54
CA ILE A 93 9.45 -1.23 3.96
C ILE A 93 10.88 -1.64 4.30
N CYS A 94 11.84 -0.76 4.00
CA CYS A 94 13.24 -0.95 4.31
C CYS A 94 13.49 -0.38 5.69
N ARG A 95 13.48 -1.22 6.74
CA ARG A 95 13.89 -0.79 8.09
C ARG A 95 15.22 -0.06 7.98
N SER A 96 15.21 1.26 8.17
CA SER A 96 16.44 2.04 8.25
C SER A 96 17.19 1.54 9.47
N THR A 97 18.23 0.72 9.25
CA THR A 97 19.28 0.52 10.25
C THR A 97 19.94 1.88 10.46
N LYS A 98 19.46 2.62 11.46
CA LYS A 98 20.23 3.69 12.09
C LYS A 98 21.26 3.06 13.02
#